data_AF-A0A0K8TUY9-F1
#
_entry.id   AF-A0A0K8TUY9-F1
#
_cell.length_a   1.000
_cell.length_b   1.000
_cell.length_c   1.000
_cell.angle_alpha   90.00
_cell.angle_beta   90.00
_cell.angle_gamma   90.00
#
_symmetry.space_group_name_H-M   'P 1'
#
loop_
_entity.id
_entity.type
_entity.pdbx_description
1 polymer ?
#
loop_
_entity_poly.entity_id
_entity_poly.type
_entity_poly.pdbx_seq_one_letter_code
_entity_poly.pdbx_strand_id
1 'polypeptide(L)'
;MILKPIFGSSHKLVFLAFVASLFIQSCVLAVEFPEPVTKCHFADEKCMIEQGHKLMKKAATGVPERDIPALEPLKLDKIEMLGDKNNALKVDLVMSDVEFHNYTKARITSIK
;
A
#
# COMPACT_ATOMS: atom_id res chain seq x y z
N MET A 1 51.65 -8.40 36.80
CA MET A 1 50.47 -9.11 37.34
C MET A 1 49.84 -8.12 38.31
N ILE A 2 48.68 -7.53 38.04
CA ILE A 2 47.38 -8.13 38.29
C ILE A 2 46.41 -7.59 37.21
N LEU A 3 46.07 -8.47 36.26
CA LEU A 3 44.86 -8.38 35.46
C LEU A 3 43.76 -9.11 36.24
N LYS A 4 42.66 -8.43 36.57
CA LYS A 4 41.27 -8.92 36.81
C LYS A 4 40.45 -7.90 37.61
N PRO A 5 39.11 -7.80 37.49
CA PRO A 5 38.25 -8.09 36.34
C PRO A 5 37.16 -6.99 36.20
N ILE A 6 37.29 -6.06 35.25
CA ILE A 6 36.20 -5.09 34.92
C ILE A 6 35.10 -5.77 34.06
N PHE A 7 35.28 -7.05 33.71
CA PHE A 7 34.56 -7.71 32.62
C PHE A 7 33.21 -8.38 32.99
N GLY A 8 32.79 -8.36 34.26
CA GLY A 8 31.61 -9.13 34.72
C GLY A 8 30.27 -8.39 34.73
N SER A 9 30.28 -7.07 35.01
CA SER A 9 29.05 -6.28 35.22
C SER A 9 28.48 -5.70 33.92
N SER A 10 29.37 -5.26 33.02
CA SER A 10 28.99 -4.63 31.75
C SER A 10 28.24 -5.56 30.80
N HIS A 11 28.52 -6.87 30.83
CA HIS A 11 27.86 -7.82 29.94
C HIS A 11 26.37 -7.99 30.27
N LYS A 12 26.00 -7.97 31.57
CA LYS A 12 24.60 -8.05 32.00
C LYS A 12 23.82 -6.79 31.66
N LEU A 13 24.43 -5.62 31.83
CA LEU A 13 23.85 -4.32 31.48
C LEU A 13 23.67 -4.15 29.97
N VAL A 14 24.67 -4.56 29.18
CA VAL A 14 24.59 -4.56 27.71
C VAL A 14 23.53 -5.55 27.22
N PHE A 15 23.43 -6.73 27.83
CA PHE A 15 22.40 -7.71 27.49
C PHE A 15 21.00 -7.21 27.84
N LEU A 16 20.83 -6.56 29.00
CA LEU A 16 19.56 -5.92 29.39
C LEU A 16 19.16 -4.79 28.44
N ALA A 17 20.11 -3.94 28.04
CA ALA A 17 19.87 -2.87 27.08
C ALA A 17 19.52 -3.41 25.70
N PHE A 18 20.15 -4.51 25.27
CA PHE A 18 19.87 -5.18 24.00
C PHE A 18 18.49 -5.83 23.99
N VAL A 19 18.11 -6.52 25.07
CA VAL A 19 16.76 -7.09 25.23
C VAL A 19 15.70 -6.00 25.27
N ALA A 20 15.92 -4.92 26.02
CA ALA A 20 15.01 -3.76 26.04
C ALA A 20 14.85 -3.12 24.65
N SER A 21 15.95 -2.98 23.89
CA SER A 21 15.92 -2.48 22.52
C SER A 21 15.10 -3.38 21.58
N LEU A 22 15.25 -4.72 21.70
CA LEU A 22 14.47 -5.68 20.91
C LEU A 22 12.97 -5.63 21.25
N PHE A 23 12.61 -5.46 22.54
CA PHE A 23 11.22 -5.30 22.94
C PHE A 23 10.59 -4.03 22.38
N ILE A 24 11.32 -2.91 22.36
CA ILE A 24 10.83 -1.64 21.80
C ILE A 24 10.58 -1.75 20.29
N GLN A 25 11.39 -2.53 19.56
CA GLN A 25 11.19 -2.75 18.12
C GLN A 25 9.97 -3.63 17.78
N SER A 26 9.50 -4.46 18.71
CA SER A 26 8.38 -5.37 18.47
C SER A 26 6.99 -4.70 18.42
N CYS A 27 6.87 -3.44 18.85
CA CYS A 27 5.59 -2.73 18.92
C CYS A 27 5.19 -1.97 17.63
N VAL A 28 6.00 -1.97 16.56
CA VAL A 28 5.88 -0.93 15.50
C VAL A 28 5.14 -1.37 14.22
N LEU A 29 4.68 -2.62 14.08
CA LEU A 29 4.08 -3.10 12.81
C LEU A 29 2.59 -3.51 12.90
N ALA A 30 1.80 -2.84 13.74
CA ALA A 30 0.36 -2.95 13.66
C ALA A 30 -0.17 -2.04 12.53
N VAL A 31 -0.09 -2.50 11.27
CA VAL A 31 -0.83 -1.85 10.18
C VAL A 31 -2.32 -2.07 10.44
N GLU A 32 -3.03 -0.99 10.73
CA GLU A 32 -4.47 -0.98 10.94
C GLU A 32 -5.17 -0.65 9.62
N PHE A 33 -6.09 -1.51 9.18
CA PHE A 33 -6.78 -1.33 7.90
C PHE A 33 -7.97 -0.41 8.08
N PRO A 34 -8.30 0.44 7.09
CA PRO A 34 -9.50 1.28 7.17
C PRO A 34 -10.75 0.38 7.15
N GLU A 35 -11.68 0.57 8.07
CA GLU A 35 -12.97 -0.15 8.03
C GLU A 35 -13.67 0.08 6.68
N PRO A 36 -14.28 -0.91 6.01
CA PRO A 36 -14.55 -2.28 6.47
C PRO A 36 -13.49 -3.30 6.00
N VAL A 37 -12.28 -2.85 5.64
CA VAL A 37 -11.20 -3.71 5.17
C VAL A 37 -10.52 -4.39 6.36
N THR A 38 -10.32 -5.70 6.27
CA THR A 38 -9.72 -6.52 7.33
C THR A 38 -8.47 -7.25 6.83
N LYS A 39 -7.62 -7.67 7.76
CA LYS A 39 -6.46 -8.51 7.46
C LYS A 39 -6.90 -9.86 6.89
N CYS A 40 -6.13 -10.36 5.91
CA CYS A 40 -6.28 -11.70 5.34
C CYS A 40 -5.13 -12.59 5.76
N HIS A 41 -5.33 -13.90 5.72
CA HIS A 41 -4.24 -14.86 5.84
C HIS A 41 -3.34 -14.80 4.61
N PHE A 42 -2.05 -15.11 4.77
CA PHE A 42 -1.12 -15.17 3.64
C PHE A 42 -1.58 -16.24 2.65
N ALA A 43 -1.52 -15.94 1.35
CA ALA A 43 -2.00 -16.80 0.26
C ALA A 43 -3.52 -17.09 0.24
N ASP A 44 -4.33 -16.42 1.05
CA ASP A 44 -5.79 -16.46 0.92
C ASP A 44 -6.26 -15.46 -0.15
N GLU A 45 -6.14 -15.87 -1.41
CA GLU A 45 -6.52 -15.04 -2.57
C GLU A 45 -7.99 -14.61 -2.49
N LYS A 46 -8.89 -15.49 -2.04
CA LYS A 46 -10.32 -15.19 -1.94
C LYS A 46 -10.57 -14.04 -0.97
N CYS A 47 -9.96 -14.12 0.22
CA CYS A 47 -10.02 -13.02 1.18
C CYS A 47 -9.46 -11.74 0.56
N MET A 48 -8.29 -11.79 -0.07
CA MET A 48 -7.66 -10.59 -0.64
C MET A 48 -8.52 -9.94 -1.73
N ILE A 49 -9.18 -10.73 -2.58
CA ILE A 49 -10.12 -10.23 -3.60
C ILE A 49 -11.31 -9.53 -2.95
N GLU A 50 -11.95 -10.16 -1.95
CA GLU A 50 -13.10 -9.58 -1.25
C GLU A 50 -12.73 -8.27 -0.55
N GLN A 51 -11.59 -8.23 0.13
CA GLN A 51 -11.08 -7.03 0.79
C GLN A 51 -10.69 -5.95 -0.23
N GLY A 52 -10.15 -6.34 -1.39
CA GLY A 52 -9.91 -5.45 -2.52
C GLY A 52 -11.19 -4.79 -3.02
N HIS A 53 -12.29 -5.53 -3.19
CA HIS A 53 -13.59 -4.95 -3.57
C HIS A 53 -14.12 -3.98 -2.53
N LYS A 54 -14.00 -4.31 -1.23
CA LYS A 54 -14.39 -3.40 -0.14
C LYS A 54 -13.57 -2.11 -0.15
N LEU A 55 -12.26 -2.22 -0.36
CA LEU A 55 -11.36 -1.08 -0.45
C LEU A 55 -11.71 -0.19 -1.64
N MET A 56 -11.87 -0.76 -2.84
CA MET A 56 -12.24 0.00 -4.05
C MET A 56 -13.55 0.76 -3.85
N LYS A 57 -14.57 0.10 -3.26
CA LYS A 57 -15.85 0.73 -2.95
C LYS A 57 -15.72 1.89 -1.97
N LYS A 58 -14.89 1.75 -0.93
CA LYS A 58 -14.64 2.84 0.03
C LYS A 58 -13.86 3.98 -0.62
N ALA A 59 -12.83 3.63 -1.37
CA ALA A 59 -11.95 4.58 -2.04
C ALA A 59 -12.67 5.42 -3.11
N ALA A 60 -13.83 4.97 -3.61
CA ALA A 60 -14.71 5.78 -4.47
C ALA A 60 -14.97 7.19 -3.89
N THR A 61 -15.22 7.27 -2.58
CA THR A 61 -15.41 8.54 -1.85
C THR A 61 -14.15 9.02 -1.12
N GLY A 62 -13.04 8.30 -1.25
CA GLY A 62 -11.78 8.55 -0.57
C GLY A 62 -11.66 7.83 0.78
N VAL A 63 -10.42 7.77 1.29
CA VAL A 63 -10.07 7.24 2.61
C VAL A 63 -9.14 8.24 3.30
N PRO A 64 -9.70 9.33 3.88
CA PRO A 64 -8.90 10.42 4.45
C PRO A 64 -7.96 9.98 5.57
N GLU A 65 -8.35 8.98 6.37
CA GLU A 65 -7.53 8.44 7.46
C GLU A 65 -6.26 7.70 6.98
N ARG A 66 -6.14 7.48 5.66
CA ARG A 66 -4.96 6.87 5.00
C ARG A 66 -4.43 7.74 3.85
N ASP A 67 -4.79 9.02 3.81
CA ASP A 67 -4.38 9.96 2.76
C ASP A 67 -4.72 9.49 1.33
N ILE A 68 -5.82 8.73 1.18
CA ILE A 68 -6.31 8.30 -0.13
C ILE A 68 -7.38 9.30 -0.59
N PRO A 69 -7.18 10.05 -1.68
CA PRO A 69 -8.19 10.96 -2.20
C PRO A 69 -9.39 10.19 -2.74
N ALA A 70 -10.50 10.92 -2.97
CA ALA A 70 -11.64 10.34 -3.68
C ALA A 70 -11.21 9.86 -5.06
N LEU A 71 -11.48 8.59 -5.32
CA LEU A 71 -11.17 7.96 -6.59
C LEU A 71 -12.26 8.25 -7.63
N GLU A 72 -13.50 8.55 -7.26
CA GLU A 72 -14.54 8.89 -8.23
C GLU A 72 -15.05 10.34 -8.15
N PRO A 73 -15.21 11.02 -9.30
CA PRO A 73 -14.70 10.66 -10.63
C PRO A 73 -13.18 10.85 -10.71
N LEU A 74 -12.48 9.99 -11.49
CA LEU A 74 -11.07 10.23 -11.81
C LEU A 74 -11.00 11.26 -12.93
N LYS A 75 -10.46 12.43 -12.62
CA LYS A 75 -10.30 13.54 -13.57
C LYS A 75 -8.87 13.54 -14.13
N LEU A 76 -8.76 13.50 -15.45
CA LEU A 76 -7.49 13.65 -16.17
C LEU A 76 -7.57 14.86 -17.07
N ASP A 77 -6.62 15.77 -16.93
CA ASP A 77 -6.57 16.99 -17.73
C ASP A 77 -6.37 16.70 -19.22
N LYS A 78 -5.54 15.69 -19.53
CA LYS A 78 -5.19 15.33 -20.91
C LYS A 78 -4.84 13.85 -21.06
N ILE A 79 -5.36 13.22 -22.11
CA ILE A 79 -4.97 11.89 -22.58
C ILE A 79 -4.53 12.02 -24.02
N GLU A 80 -3.32 11.56 -24.31
CA GLU A 80 -2.75 11.55 -25.67
C GLU A 80 -2.44 10.11 -26.08
N MET A 81 -3.03 9.67 -27.19
CA MET A 81 -2.67 8.43 -27.86
C MET A 81 -2.07 8.83 -29.22
N LEU A 82 -0.76 8.74 -29.30
CA LEU A 82 -0.02 9.11 -30.51
C LEU A 82 0.04 7.92 -31.44
N GLY A 83 -0.27 8.15 -32.72
CA GLY A 83 -0.23 7.10 -33.74
C GLY A 83 1.19 6.58 -33.95
N ASP A 84 1.31 5.29 -34.27
CA ASP A 84 2.60 4.70 -34.63
C ASP A 84 3.12 5.29 -35.96
N LYS A 85 4.45 5.28 -36.15
CA LYS A 85 5.14 5.87 -37.32
C LYS A 85 4.90 5.10 -38.62
N ASN A 86 4.12 4.02 -38.60
CA ASN A 86 3.83 3.20 -39.77
C ASN A 86 2.81 3.88 -40.69
N ASN A 87 3.18 4.03 -41.96
CA ASN A 87 2.53 4.91 -42.96
C ASN A 87 1.07 4.56 -43.32
N ALA A 88 0.48 3.54 -42.71
CA ALA A 88 -0.87 3.07 -43.05
C ALA A 88 -1.98 3.88 -42.35
N LEU A 89 -1.73 4.46 -41.17
CA LEU A 89 -2.70 5.31 -40.47
C LEU A 89 -2.02 6.18 -39.40
N LYS A 90 -1.91 7.49 -39.65
CA LYS A 90 -1.36 8.49 -38.72
C LYS A 90 -2.51 9.28 -38.09
N VAL A 91 -3.07 8.76 -37.01
CA VAL A 91 -4.12 9.46 -36.25
C VAL A 91 -3.64 9.59 -34.81
N ASP A 92 -3.51 10.84 -34.38
CA ASP A 92 -3.30 11.18 -32.98
C ASP A 92 -4.65 11.45 -32.34
N LEU A 93 -4.94 10.76 -31.24
CA LEU A 93 -6.12 11.01 -30.42
C LEU A 93 -5.71 11.81 -29.19
N VAL A 94 -6.16 13.06 -29.11
CA VAL A 94 -5.98 13.93 -27.96
C VAL A 94 -7.34 14.21 -27.35
N MET A 95 -7.50 13.87 -26.08
CA MET A 95 -8.70 14.13 -25.29
C MET A 95 -8.30 15.02 -24.11
N SER A 96 -9.05 16.09 -23.87
CA SER A 96 -8.89 16.98 -22.73
C SER A 96 -10.07 16.84 -21.78
N ASP A 97 -9.88 17.18 -20.51
CA ASP A 97 -10.94 17.24 -19.50
C ASP A 97 -11.71 15.91 -19.36
N VAL A 98 -10.98 14.80 -19.30
CA VAL A 98 -11.55 13.46 -19.28
C VAL A 98 -11.94 13.07 -17.86
N GLU A 99 -13.18 12.60 -17.68
CA GLU A 99 -13.65 12.02 -16.42
C GLU A 99 -13.95 10.53 -16.57
N PHE A 100 -13.31 9.70 -15.74
CA PHE A 100 -13.65 8.28 -15.62
C PHE A 100 -14.57 8.07 -14.43
N HIS A 101 -15.76 7.55 -14.74
CA HIS A 101 -16.81 7.23 -13.76
C HIS A 101 -16.91 5.72 -13.58
N ASN A 102 -17.34 5.29 -12.40
CA ASN A 102 -17.65 3.88 -12.07
C ASN A 102 -16.48 2.88 -12.15
N TYR A 103 -15.23 3.31 -12.32
CA TYR A 103 -14.10 2.38 -12.38
C TYR A 103 -13.81 1.71 -11.03
N THR A 104 -14.25 2.31 -9.91
CA THR A 104 -14.15 1.67 -8.59
C THR A 104 -15.14 0.52 -8.40
N LYS A 105 -16.09 0.37 -9.32
CA LYS A 105 -16.99 -0.78 -9.41
C LYS A 105 -16.38 -1.94 -10.21
N ALA A 106 -15.13 -1.81 -10.67
CA ALA A 106 -14.43 -2.89 -11.35
C ALA A 106 -14.33 -4.14 -10.46
N ARG A 107 -14.46 -5.30 -11.09
CA ARG A 107 -14.39 -6.59 -10.40
C ARG A 107 -12.98 -7.16 -10.51
N ILE A 108 -12.26 -7.19 -9.38
CA ILE A 108 -11.00 -7.92 -9.25
C ILE A 108 -11.30 -9.42 -9.42
N THR A 109 -10.59 -10.08 -10.34
CA THR A 109 -10.79 -11.50 -10.69
C THR A 109 -9.68 -12.42 -10.18
N SER A 110 -8.47 -11.89 -9.98
CA SER A 110 -7.32 -12.64 -9.45
C SER A 110 -6.30 -11.69 -8.83
N ILE A 111 -5.57 -12.19 -7.83
CA ILE A 111 -4.41 -11.53 -7.20
C ILE A 111 -3.28 -12.56 -7.17
N LYS A 112 -2.16 -12.24 -7.83
CA LYS A 112 -0.97 -13.10 -7.91
C LYS A 112 0.13 -12.58 -7.00
#